data_AF-A0A4P7YBS7-F1
#
_entry.id   AF-A0A4P7YBS7-F1
#
_cell.length_a   1.000
_cell.length_b   1.000
_cell.length_c   1.000
_cell.angle_alpha   90.00
_cell.angle_beta   90.00
_cell.angle_gamma   90.00
#
_symmetry.space_group_name_H-M   'P 1'
#
loop_
_entity.id
_entity.type
_entity.pdbx_description
1 polymer ?
#
loop_
_entity_poly.entity_id
_entity_poly.type
_entity_poly.pdbx_seq_one_letter_code
_entity_poly.pdbx_strand_id
1 'polypeptide(L)'
;MEHLAQVAREIEAQLCRLMATVVQQVGRPPYSLLDIQLVLQNTRAGSTFLRWRTRDFAHMGVAVWERQICNKALPHVVREGLHRFECDRIALNLQMSVVHSLYRQATTCAIKMASAERLLRQLTTAVEVSG
;
A
#
# COMPACT_ATOMS: atom_id res chain seq x y z
N MET A 1 -12.70 6.86 -17.22
CA MET A 1 -12.43 6.21 -15.92
C MET A 1 -11.35 5.14 -16.01
N GLU A 2 -11.27 4.39 -17.12
CA GLU A 2 -10.23 3.36 -17.33
C GLU A 2 -8.80 3.91 -17.19
N HIS A 3 -8.50 5.06 -17.82
CA HIS A 3 -7.19 5.71 -17.67
C HIS A 3 -6.84 6.02 -16.21
N LEU A 4 -7.79 6.52 -15.41
CA LEU A 4 -7.57 6.79 -13.99
C LEU A 4 -7.29 5.51 -13.20
N ALA A 5 -8.00 4.42 -13.50
CA ALA A 5 -7.74 3.12 -12.89
C ALA A 5 -6.34 2.61 -13.25
N GLN A 6 -5.93 2.77 -14.51
CA GLN A 6 -4.59 2.38 -14.97
C GLN A 6 -3.49 3.17 -14.26
N VAL A 7 -3.61 4.49 -14.20
CA VAL A 7 -2.64 5.36 -13.49
C VAL A 7 -2.58 5.00 -12.00
N ALA A 8 -3.73 4.78 -11.34
CA ALA A 8 -3.74 4.36 -9.94
C ALA A 8 -2.99 3.02 -9.75
N ARG A 9 -3.19 2.05 -10.66
CA ARG A 9 -2.50 0.75 -10.60
C ARG A 9 -0.98 0.87 -10.79
N GLU A 10 -0.54 1.76 -11.66
CA GLU A 10 0.88 2.06 -11.87
C GLU A 10 1.51 2.69 -10.62
N ILE A 11 0.80 3.61 -9.97
CA ILE A 11 1.23 4.22 -8.71
C ILE A 11 1.30 3.17 -7.60
N GLU A 12 0.34 2.24 -7.47
CA GLU A 12 0.46 1.12 -6.50
C GLU A 12 1.75 0.32 -6.72
N ALA A 13 2.08 0.01 -7.99
CA ALA A 13 3.29 -0.72 -8.31
C ALA A 13 4.57 0.07 -7.95
N GLN A 14 4.55 1.40 -8.14
CA GLN A 14 5.65 2.28 -7.69
C GLN A 14 5.77 2.30 -6.17
N LEU A 15 4.66 2.41 -5.45
CA LEU A 15 4.64 2.37 -3.98
C LEU A 15 5.18 1.04 -3.45
N CYS A 16 4.82 -0.10 -4.06
CA CYS A 16 5.39 -1.40 -3.68
C CYS A 16 6.92 -1.44 -3.83
N ARG A 17 7.47 -0.83 -4.89
CA ARG A 17 8.94 -0.74 -5.07
C ARG A 17 9.58 0.15 -4.01
N LEU A 18 8.98 1.28 -3.70
CA LEU A 18 9.46 2.18 -2.64
C LEU A 18 9.43 1.47 -1.27
N MET A 19 8.34 0.79 -0.94
CA MET A 19 8.22 0.00 0.29
C MET A 19 9.28 -1.10 0.36
N ALA A 20 9.56 -1.81 -0.75
CA ALA A 20 10.62 -2.81 -0.80
C ALA A 20 12.01 -2.19 -0.53
N THR A 21 12.29 -1.00 -1.07
CA THR A 21 13.53 -0.26 -0.78
C THR A 21 13.64 0.09 0.71
N VAL A 22 12.55 0.56 1.35
CA VAL A 22 12.56 0.85 2.80
C VAL A 22 12.83 -0.42 3.61
N VAL A 23 12.21 -1.55 3.27
CA VAL A 23 12.48 -2.84 3.93
C VAL A 23 13.95 -3.24 3.78
N GLN A 24 14.54 -3.07 2.59
CA GLN A 24 15.96 -3.35 2.37
C GLN A 24 16.87 -2.44 3.20
N GLN A 25 16.51 -1.17 3.39
CA GLN A 25 17.28 -0.23 4.21
C GLN A 25 17.24 -0.61 5.69
N VAL A 26 16.06 -0.93 6.22
CA VAL A 26 15.89 -1.44 7.60
C VAL A 26 16.60 -2.79 7.78
N GLY A 27 16.69 -3.59 6.72
CA GLY A 27 17.39 -4.88 6.71
C GLY A 27 18.92 -4.81 6.75
N ARG A 28 19.51 -3.61 6.85
CA ARG A 28 20.98 -3.42 6.93
C ARG A 28 21.43 -3.02 8.34
N PRO A 29 22.69 -3.30 8.73
CA PRO A 29 23.24 -2.79 9.97
C PRO A 29 23.19 -1.24 10.04
N PRO A 30 22.96 -0.65 11.23
CA PRO A 30 22.81 -1.31 12.52
C PRO A 30 21.39 -1.86 12.80
N TYR A 31 20.39 -1.49 11.99
CA TYR A 31 18.98 -1.85 12.23
C TYR A 31 18.71 -3.36 12.16
N SER A 32 19.40 -4.05 11.25
CA SER A 32 19.37 -5.51 11.14
C SER A 32 19.90 -6.27 12.36
N LEU A 33 20.42 -5.59 13.39
CA LEU A 33 20.85 -6.17 14.66
C LEU A 33 19.81 -6.01 15.78
N LEU A 34 18.76 -5.20 15.56
CA LEU A 34 17.68 -4.98 16.51
C LEU A 34 16.65 -6.11 16.47
N ASP A 35 15.97 -6.40 17.58
CA ASP A 35 14.98 -7.49 17.67
C ASP A 35 13.62 -7.14 17.01
N ILE A 36 13.66 -6.25 16.03
CA ILE A 36 12.50 -5.79 15.27
C ILE A 36 12.80 -5.86 13.76
N GLN A 37 11.75 -6.02 12.96
CA GLN A 37 11.82 -6.04 11.51
C GLN A 37 10.67 -5.22 10.92
N LEU A 38 10.96 -4.51 9.83
CA LEU A 38 9.93 -3.95 8.96
C LEU A 38 9.73 -4.90 7.78
N VAL A 39 8.50 -5.28 7.49
CA VAL A 39 8.18 -6.23 6.42
C VAL A 39 7.01 -5.78 5.55
N LEU A 40 6.93 -6.35 4.35
CA LEU A 40 5.76 -6.25 3.48
C LEU A 40 4.70 -7.26 3.92
N GLN A 41 3.45 -6.81 4.00
CA GLN A 41 2.28 -7.64 4.27
C GLN A 41 1.23 -7.41 3.19
N ASN A 42 0.86 -8.47 2.48
CA ASN A 42 -0.24 -8.44 1.51
C ASN A 42 -1.58 -8.64 2.22
N THR A 43 -2.60 -7.93 1.75
CA THR A 43 -3.99 -8.11 2.22
C THR A 43 -4.79 -8.95 1.24
N ARG A 44 -5.94 -9.47 1.69
CA ARG A 44 -6.91 -10.16 0.82
C ARG A 44 -7.49 -9.25 -0.27
N ALA A 45 -7.45 -7.93 -0.06
CA ALA A 45 -7.93 -6.95 -1.03
C ALA A 45 -6.90 -6.67 -2.15
N GLY A 46 -5.72 -7.28 -2.10
CA GLY A 46 -4.69 -7.13 -3.13
C GLY A 46 -3.76 -5.93 -2.96
N SER A 47 -3.80 -5.26 -1.80
CA SER A 47 -2.88 -4.18 -1.43
C SER A 47 -1.74 -4.68 -0.52
N THR A 48 -0.60 -3.98 -0.53
CA THR A 48 0.60 -4.30 0.26
C THR A 48 0.91 -3.18 1.25
N PHE A 49 1.21 -3.53 2.50
CA PHE A 49 1.55 -2.56 3.54
C PHE A 49 2.87 -2.90 4.22
N LEU A 50 3.53 -1.87 4.75
CA LEU A 50 4.66 -2.02 5.65
C LEU A 50 4.17 -2.27 7.09
N ARG A 51 4.78 -3.25 7.77
CA ARG A 51 4.43 -3.61 9.15
C ARG A 51 5.66 -3.94 9.97
N TRP A 52 5.71 -3.37 11.18
CA TRP A 52 6.66 -3.78 12.21
C TRP A 52 6.27 -5.14 12.78
N ARG A 53 7.28 -5.96 13.09
CA ARG A 53 7.13 -7.21 13.82
C ARG A 53 8.39 -7.55 14.59
N THR A 54 8.26 -8.41 15.60
CA THR A 54 9.41 -9.05 16.24
C THR A 54 9.98 -10.14 15.33
N ARG A 55 11.26 -10.50 15.54
CA ARG A 55 11.93 -11.53 14.72
C ARG A 55 11.34 -12.93 14.89
N ASP A 56 10.84 -13.20 16.09
CA ASP A 56 10.16 -14.45 16.46
C ASP A 56 8.70 -14.50 15.98
N PHE A 57 8.22 -13.47 15.28
CA PHE A 57 6.85 -13.34 14.78
C PHE A 57 5.77 -13.27 15.88
N ALA A 58 6.14 -13.18 17.16
CA ALA A 58 5.20 -13.20 18.28
C ALA A 58 4.39 -11.90 18.41
N HIS A 59 4.97 -10.76 18.02
CA HIS A 59 4.33 -9.45 18.14
C HIS A 59 4.41 -8.68 16.82
N MET A 60 3.41 -7.82 16.59
CA MET A 60 3.32 -7.00 15.39
C MET A 60 2.77 -5.60 15.68
N GLY A 61 2.99 -4.70 14.73
CA GLY A 61 2.46 -3.35 14.75
C GLY A 61 3.37 -2.35 15.47
N VAL A 62 2.87 -1.12 15.60
CA VAL A 62 3.64 0.03 16.09
C VAL A 62 4.21 -0.18 17.50
N ALA A 63 3.52 -0.95 18.35
CA ALA A 63 3.98 -1.28 19.70
C ALA A 63 5.36 -1.98 19.72
N VAL A 64 5.70 -2.74 18.68
CA VAL A 64 7.03 -3.36 18.54
C VAL A 64 8.11 -2.30 18.33
N TRP A 65 7.83 -1.32 17.47
CA TRP A 65 8.72 -0.19 17.22
C TRP A 65 8.83 0.72 18.45
N GLU A 66 7.73 1.01 19.14
CA GLU A 66 7.71 1.82 20.38
C GLU A 66 8.61 1.22 21.47
N ARG A 67 8.54 -0.10 21.66
CA ARG A 67 9.42 -0.80 22.62
C ARG A 67 10.89 -0.64 22.25
N GLN A 68 11.23 -0.79 20.97
CA GLN A 68 12.60 -0.69 20.50
C GLN A 68 13.16 0.73 20.61
N ILE A 69 12.37 1.74 20.23
CA ILE A 69 12.79 3.14 20.30
C ILE A 69 12.93 3.61 21.75
N CYS A 70 12.15 3.08 22.69
CA CYS A 70 12.26 3.38 24.12
C CYS A 70 13.47 2.72 24.81
N ASN A 71 14.21 1.82 24.15
CA ASN A 71 15.41 1.21 24.73
C ASN A 71 16.49 2.27 25.01
N LYS A 72 16.84 2.45 26.29
CA LYS A 72 17.82 3.46 26.74
C LYS A 72 19.25 3.18 26.26
N ALA A 73 19.56 1.92 25.94
CA ALA A 73 20.87 1.54 25.40
C ALA A 73 21.01 1.80 23.88
N LEU A 74 19.91 2.18 23.21
CA LEU A 74 19.94 2.43 21.77
C LEU A 74 20.66 3.75 21.46
N PRO A 75 21.72 3.75 20.62
CA PRO A 75 22.41 4.99 20.25
C PRO A 75 21.47 5.99 19.58
N HIS A 76 21.67 7.29 19.85
CA HIS A 76 20.79 8.37 19.36
C HIS A 76 20.62 8.34 17.83
N VAL A 77 21.70 8.16 17.08
CA VAL A 77 21.66 8.08 15.61
C VAL A 77 20.78 6.94 15.09
N VAL A 78 20.74 5.81 15.80
CA VAL A 78 19.88 4.66 15.43
C VAL A 78 18.42 4.97 15.75
N ARG A 79 18.17 5.71 16.84
CA ARG A 79 16.83 6.19 17.23
C ARG A 79 16.23 7.13 16.17
N GLU A 80 17.03 8.07 15.67
CA GLU A 80 16.62 8.98 14.59
C GLU A 80 16.30 8.22 13.30
N GLY A 81 17.12 7.22 12.96
CA GLY A 81 16.86 6.33 11.83
C GLY A 81 15.56 5.53 11.97
N LEU A 82 15.31 4.94 13.14
CA LEU A 82 14.05 4.24 13.43
C LEU A 82 12.84 5.17 13.35
N HIS A 83 12.96 6.41 13.83
CA HIS A 83 11.92 7.42 13.70
C HIS A 83 11.62 7.71 12.22
N ARG A 84 12.65 7.92 11.39
CA ARG A 84 12.47 8.14 9.95
C ARG A 84 11.76 6.96 9.27
N PHE A 85 12.14 5.72 9.59
CA PHE A 85 11.47 4.55 9.03
C PHE A 85 10.00 4.43 9.43
N GLU A 86 9.63 4.85 10.64
CA GLU A 86 8.22 4.90 11.04
C GLU A 86 7.44 5.99 10.28
N CYS A 87 8.04 7.16 10.07
CA CYS A 87 7.45 8.18 9.20
C CYS A 87 7.23 7.65 7.77
N ASP A 88 8.24 6.99 7.19
CA ASP A 88 8.15 6.39 5.86
C ASP A 88 7.04 5.32 5.81
N ARG A 89 6.95 4.46 6.85
CA ARG A 89 5.87 3.46 6.97
C ARG A 89 4.50 4.10 6.98
N ILE A 90 4.29 5.13 7.80
CA ILE A 90 3.01 5.84 7.92
C ILE A 90 2.63 6.46 6.57
N ALA A 91 3.55 7.21 5.96
CA ALA A 91 3.31 7.89 4.69
C ALA A 91 3.03 6.92 3.54
N LEU A 92 3.85 5.88 3.37
CA LEU A 92 3.68 4.90 2.29
C LEU A 92 2.41 4.08 2.46
N ASN A 93 2.06 3.69 3.69
CA ASN A 93 0.81 2.96 3.96
C ASN A 93 -0.43 3.82 3.69
N LEU A 94 -0.39 5.12 4.03
CA LEU A 94 -1.48 6.03 3.70
C LEU A 94 -1.61 6.19 2.18
N GLN A 95 -0.49 6.44 1.48
CA GLN A 95 -0.48 6.55 0.02
C GLN A 95 -1.04 5.30 -0.65
N MET A 96 -0.63 4.10 -0.21
CA MET A 96 -1.19 2.85 -0.72
C MET A 96 -2.70 2.77 -0.47
N SER A 97 -3.18 3.12 0.73
CA SER A 97 -4.61 3.09 1.05
C SER A 97 -5.43 4.00 0.13
N VAL A 98 -4.95 5.23 -0.08
CA VAL A 98 -5.62 6.23 -0.93
C VAL A 98 -5.64 5.77 -2.39
N VAL A 99 -4.48 5.37 -2.93
CA VAL A 99 -4.35 4.97 -4.34
C VAL A 99 -5.14 3.68 -4.61
N HIS A 100 -5.11 2.71 -3.70
CA HIS A 100 -5.89 1.49 -3.82
C HIS A 100 -7.41 1.75 -3.81
N SER A 101 -7.86 2.68 -2.97
CA SER A 101 -9.27 3.11 -2.97
C SER A 101 -9.66 3.77 -4.29
N LEU A 102 -8.80 4.65 -4.81
CA LEU A 102 -9.00 5.32 -6.10
C LEU A 102 -9.09 4.32 -7.25
N TYR A 103 -8.17 3.35 -7.29
CA TYR A 103 -8.19 2.27 -8.27
C TYR A 103 -9.52 1.50 -8.28
N ARG A 104 -9.98 1.06 -7.10
CA ARG A 104 -11.24 0.32 -6.94
C ARG A 104 -12.45 1.14 -7.39
N GLN A 105 -12.49 2.41 -7.01
CA GLN A 105 -13.59 3.31 -7.39
C GLN A 105 -13.58 3.58 -8.88
N ALA A 106 -12.42 3.89 -9.47
CA ALA A 106 -12.29 4.14 -10.89
C ALA A 106 -12.69 2.93 -11.75
N THR A 107 -12.29 1.73 -11.34
CA THR A 107 -12.68 0.47 -11.99
C THR A 107 -14.19 0.25 -11.91
N THR A 108 -14.79 0.45 -10.73
CA THR A 108 -16.24 0.34 -10.54
C THR A 108 -17.01 1.32 -11.42
N CYS A 109 -16.54 2.57 -11.50
CA CYS A 109 -17.16 3.59 -12.35
C CYS A 109 -17.04 3.23 -13.84
N ALA A 110 -15.87 2.75 -14.30
CA ALA A 110 -15.70 2.32 -15.68
C ALA A 110 -16.70 1.21 -16.07
N ILE A 111 -16.89 0.22 -15.20
CA ILE A 111 -17.87 -0.86 -15.41
C ILE A 111 -19.30 -0.31 -15.54
N LYS A 112 -19.68 0.61 -14.64
CA LYS A 112 -21.02 1.23 -14.68
C LYS A 112 -21.25 2.04 -15.96
N MET A 113 -20.26 2.82 -16.39
CA MET A 113 -20.34 3.58 -17.64
C MET A 113 -20.46 2.68 -18.86
N ALA A 114 -19.64 1.63 -18.96
CA ALA A 114 -19.72 0.65 -20.04
C ALA A 114 -21.06 -0.09 -20.07
N SER A 115 -21.65 -0.37 -18.90
CA SER A 115 -22.99 -0.95 -18.80
C SER A 115 -24.07 0.00 -19.32
N ALA A 116 -23.98 1.30 -19.00
CA ALA A 116 -24.93 2.31 -19.48
C ALA A 116 -24.85 2.46 -21.01
N GLU A 117 -23.64 2.50 -21.58
CA GLU A 117 -23.45 2.52 -23.03
C GLU A 117 -23.99 1.27 -23.72
N ARG A 118 -23.79 0.09 -23.11
CA ARG A 118 -24.34 -1.17 -23.65
C ARG A 118 -25.86 -1.13 -23.71
N LEU A 119 -26.51 -0.62 -22.66
CA LEU A 119 -27.96 -0.48 -22.62
C LEU A 119 -28.47 0.47 -23.70
N LEU A 120 -27.82 1.62 -23.88
CA LEU A 120 -28.16 2.57 -24.94
C LEU A 120 -28.06 1.91 -26.32
N ARG A 121 -26.94 1.23 -26.61
CA ARG A 121 -26.75 0.52 -27.89
C ARG A 121 -27.84 -0.52 -28.15
N GLN A 122 -28.20 -1.31 -27.14
CA GLN A 122 -29.27 -2.32 -27.27
C GLN A 122 -30.62 -1.69 -27.64
N LEU A 123 -30.96 -0.55 -27.04
CA LEU A 123 -32.21 0.15 -27.34
C LEU A 123 -32.21 0.76 -28.75
N THR A 124 -31.10 1.37 -29.18
CA THR A 124 -30.98 1.94 -30.53
C THR A 124 -31.07 0.87 -31.62
N THR A 125 -30.37 -0.26 -31.46
CA THR A 125 -30.43 -1.36 -32.43
C THR A 125 -31.82 -2.00 -32.51
N ALA A 126 -32.56 -2.05 -31.39
CA ALA A 126 -33.95 -2.56 -31.40
C ALA A 126 -34.92 -1.65 -32.16
N VAL A 127 -34.69 -0.32 -32.12
CA VAL A 127 -35.49 0.66 -32.88
C VAL A 127 -35.20 0.56 -34.39
N GLU A 128 -33.94 0.38 -34.79
CA GLU A 128 -33.55 0.25 -36.21
C GLU A 128 -34.03 -1.06 -36.85
N VAL A 129 -34.22 -2.14 -36.08
CA VAL A 129 -34.74 -3.42 -36.59
C VAL A 129 -36.28 -3.44 -36.67
N SER A 130 -36.96 -2.50 -36.00
CA SER A 130 -38.43 -2.45 -35.91
C SER A 130 -39.09 -1.37 -36.78
N GLY A 131 -38.30 -0.60 -37.54
CA GLY A 131 -38.78 0.43 -38.48
C GLY A 131 -38.49 0.05 -39.93
#